data_AF-A0A6A7KZI7-F1
#
_entry.id   AF-A0A6A7KZI7-F1
#
_cell.length_a   1.000
_cell.length_b   1.000
_cell.length_c   1.000
_cell.angle_alpha   90.00
_cell.angle_beta   90.00
_cell.angle_gamma   90.00
#
_symmetry.space_group_name_H-M   'P 1'
#
loop_
_entity.id
_entity.type
_entity.pdbx_description
1 polymer ?
#
loop_
_entity_poly.entity_id
_entity_poly.type
_entity_poly.pdbx_seq_one_letter_code
_entity_poly.pdbx_strand_id
1 'polypeptide(L)'
;MSRMVRKQLYIEKRQDDMLKRRAKAQGVTEAELVREALDAPVLPASRAFHPDEDAWDSFLRFVRRLAHRGSRRARRAVPSSDRGWTRDDLYEERIGRWVRS
;
A
#
# COMPACT_ATOMS: atom_id res chain seq x y z
N MET A 1 14.62 29.92 7.97
CA MET A 1 13.83 29.98 6.72
C MET A 1 14.81 30.13 5.57
N SER A 2 14.95 29.13 4.71
CA SER A 2 15.84 29.21 3.54
C SER A 2 15.28 30.19 2.51
N ARG A 3 16.16 30.84 1.74
CA ARG A 3 15.77 31.79 0.69
C ARG A 3 15.09 31.03 -0.45
N MET A 4 13.78 31.16 -0.59
CA MET A 4 13.03 30.55 -1.69
C MET A 4 13.22 31.34 -3.00
N VAL A 5 13.41 30.63 -4.12
CA VAL A 5 13.50 31.22 -5.46
C VAL A 5 12.26 30.82 -6.25
N ARG A 6 11.52 31.80 -6.80
CA ARG A 6 10.36 31.53 -7.65
C ARG A 6 10.82 30.89 -8.95
N LYS A 7 10.23 29.74 -9.29
CA LYS A 7 10.40 29.05 -10.58
C LYS A 7 9.03 28.88 -11.23
N GLN A 8 8.97 29.00 -12.56
CA GLN A 8 7.79 28.68 -13.37
C GLN A 8 8.11 27.44 -14.19
N LEU A 9 7.24 26.43 -14.14
CA LEU A 9 7.39 25.17 -14.87
C LEU A 9 6.17 24.97 -15.75
N TYR A 10 6.42 24.57 -17.00
CA TYR A 10 5.38 24.03 -17.87
C TYR A 10 5.28 22.52 -17.61
N ILE A 11 4.07 22.06 -17.30
CA ILE A 11 3.77 20.65 -17.04
C ILE A 11 2.57 20.26 -17.90
N GLU A 12 2.44 18.97 -18.18
CA GLU A 12 1.31 18.47 -18.96
C GLU A 12 0.04 18.46 -18.11
N LYS A 13 -1.13 18.52 -18.77
CA LYS A 13 -2.42 18.56 -18.06
C LYS A 13 -2.60 17.41 -17.07
N ARG A 14 -2.14 16.20 -17.43
CA ARG A 14 -2.19 15.03 -16.55
C ARG A 14 -1.36 15.20 -15.27
N GLN A 15 -0.25 15.93 -15.34
CA GLN A 15 0.64 16.20 -14.21
C GLN A 15 0.02 17.25 -13.28
N ASP A 16 -0.59 18.30 -13.83
CA ASP A 16 -1.40 19.28 -13.09
C ASP A 16 -2.52 18.59 -12.29
N ASP A 17 -3.30 17.72 -12.94
CA ASP A 17 -4.37 16.99 -12.28
C ASP A 17 -3.85 16.06 -11.17
N MET A 18 -2.71 15.42 -11.39
CA MET A 18 -2.05 14.59 -10.37
C MET A 18 -1.60 15.42 -9.18
N LEU A 19 -0.97 16.57 -9.43
CA LEU A 19 -0.45 17.46 -8.40
C LEU A 19 -1.58 17.98 -7.49
N LYS A 20 -2.67 18.46 -8.09
CA LYS A 20 -3.89 18.89 -7.39
C LYS A 20 -4.49 17.80 -6.52
N ARG A 21 -4.65 16.59 -7.09
CA ARG A 21 -5.22 15.46 -6.34
C ARG A 21 -4.37 15.08 -5.14
N ARG A 22 -3.04 15.01 -5.31
CA ARG A 22 -2.11 14.65 -4.23
C ARG A 22 -2.05 15.73 -3.15
N ALA A 23 -1.98 17.00 -3.57
CA ALA A 23 -1.95 18.15 -2.65
C ALA A 23 -3.18 18.12 -1.74
N LYS A 24 -4.37 17.96 -2.35
CA LYS A 24 -5.63 17.85 -1.61
C LYS A 24 -5.67 16.63 -0.69
N ALA A 25 -5.22 15.47 -1.17
CA ALA A 25 -5.24 14.23 -0.38
C ALA A 25 -4.32 14.30 0.85
N GLN A 26 -3.20 15.01 0.75
CA GLN A 26 -2.21 15.15 1.83
C GLN A 26 -2.41 16.42 2.68
N GLY A 27 -3.30 17.33 2.27
CA GLY A 27 -3.55 18.59 2.99
C GLY A 27 -2.40 19.60 2.89
N VAL A 28 -1.54 19.48 1.88
CA VAL A 28 -0.37 20.35 1.65
C VAL A 28 -0.53 21.16 0.36
N THR A 29 0.34 22.16 0.16
CA THR A 29 0.32 22.94 -1.09
C THR A 29 0.98 22.19 -2.23
N GLU A 30 0.56 22.47 -3.47
CA GLU A 30 1.21 21.92 -4.68
C GLU A 30 2.71 22.24 -4.73
N ALA A 31 3.08 23.45 -4.32
CA ALA A 31 4.48 23.87 -4.27
C ALA A 31 5.30 23.09 -3.22
N GLU A 32 4.67 22.64 -2.14
CA GLU A 32 5.30 21.83 -1.11
C GLU A 32 5.56 20.41 -1.59
N LEU A 33 4.60 19.82 -2.30
CA LEU A 33 4.80 18.56 -3.01
C LEU A 33 5.95 18.63 -4.03
N VAL A 34 6.04 19.72 -4.78
CA VAL A 34 7.15 19.91 -5.74
C VAL A 34 8.48 20.02 -5.00
N ARG A 35 8.55 20.76 -3.89
CA ARG A 35 9.77 20.84 -3.07
C ARG A 35 10.16 19.49 -2.49
N GLU A 36 9.21 18.77 -1.88
CA GLU A 36 9.45 17.43 -1.33
C GLU A 36 9.95 16.45 -2.39
N ALA A 37 9.37 16.51 -3.60
CA ALA A 37 9.83 15.67 -4.71
C ALA A 37 11.22 16.04 -5.24
N LEU A 38 11.63 17.32 -5.13
CA LEU A 38 12.97 17.78 -5.47
C LEU A 38 14.00 17.41 -4.39
N ASP A 39 13.58 17.42 -3.12
CA ASP A 39 14.40 17.03 -1.97
C ASP A 39 14.47 15.50 -1.79
N ALA A 40 13.52 14.77 -2.36
CA ALA A 40 13.53 13.32 -2.37
C ALA A 40 14.84 12.83 -3.01
N PRO A 41 15.55 11.88 -2.39
CA PRO A 41 16.71 11.28 -3.02
C PRO A 41 16.26 10.78 -4.38
N VAL A 42 16.94 11.22 -5.44
CA VAL A 42 16.73 10.69 -6.79
C VAL A 42 17.10 9.23 -6.71
N LEU A 43 16.13 8.39 -6.35
CA LEU A 43 16.24 6.96 -6.52
C LEU A 43 16.50 6.83 -8.01
N PRO A 44 17.66 6.31 -8.42
CA PRO A 44 17.88 6.10 -9.83
C PRO A 44 16.69 5.27 -10.31
N ALA A 45 16.16 5.63 -11.48
CA ALA A 45 15.06 4.91 -12.13
C ALA A 45 15.33 3.39 -12.29
N SER A 46 16.53 2.94 -11.89
CA SER A 46 17.06 1.59 -11.84
C SER A 46 16.90 0.83 -10.51
N ARG A 47 16.08 1.26 -9.53
CA ARG A 47 15.34 0.22 -8.79
C ARG A 47 14.15 -0.22 -9.64
N ALA A 48 14.47 -0.69 -10.85
CA ALA A 48 13.70 -1.75 -11.43
C ALA A 48 13.62 -2.80 -10.32
N PHE A 49 12.42 -2.97 -9.79
CA PHE A 49 12.10 -4.12 -8.97
C PHE A 49 12.33 -5.30 -9.91
N HIS A 50 13.54 -5.86 -9.89
CA HIS A 50 13.80 -7.16 -10.49
C HIS A 50 13.21 -8.14 -9.48
N PRO A 51 11.98 -8.66 -9.72
CA PRO A 51 11.50 -9.71 -8.85
C PRO A 51 12.51 -10.84 -8.99
N ASP A 52 13.15 -11.19 -7.89
CA ASP A 52 13.99 -12.37 -7.84
C ASP A 52 13.06 -13.56 -8.14
N GLU A 53 13.15 -14.08 -9.36
CA GLU A 53 12.30 -15.17 -9.83
C GLU A 53 12.47 -16.40 -8.94
N ASP A 54 13.68 -16.66 -8.44
CA ASP A 54 13.98 -17.77 -7.55
C ASP A 54 13.36 -17.56 -6.16
N ALA A 55 13.36 -16.32 -5.65
CA ALA A 55 12.67 -15.97 -4.42
C ALA A 55 11.14 -16.15 -4.55
N TRP A 56 10.57 -15.75 -5.69
CA TRP A 56 9.15 -15.94 -5.99
C TRP A 56 8.78 -17.41 -6.10
N ASP A 57 9.61 -18.20 -6.79
CA ASP A 57 9.41 -19.63 -6.96
C ASP A 57 9.54 -20.38 -5.62
N SER A 58 10.49 -19.96 -4.78
CA SER A 58 10.66 -20.47 -3.42
C SER A 58 9.44 -20.17 -2.54
N PHE A 59 8.88 -18.97 -2.64
CA PHE A 59 7.65 -18.60 -1.96
C PHE A 59 6.46 -19.46 -2.44
N LEU A 60 6.28 -19.65 -3.74
CA LEU A 60 5.22 -20.50 -4.29
C LEU A 60 5.36 -21.96 -3.85
N ARG A 61 6.58 -22.50 -3.83
CA ARG A 61 6.85 -23.85 -3.30
C ARG A 61 6.52 -23.96 -1.82
N PHE A 62 6.83 -22.92 -1.02
CA PHE A 62 6.47 -22.87 0.40
C PHE A 62 4.95 -22.86 0.60
N VAL A 63 4.21 -22.02 -0.12
CA VAL A 63 2.74 -21.95 -0.04
C VAL A 63 2.09 -23.27 -0.47
N ARG A 64 2.55 -23.89 -1.57
CA ARG A 64 2.07 -25.22 -2.01
C ARG A 64 2.34 -26.28 -0.94
N ARG A 65 3.54 -26.31 -0.36
CA ARG A 65 3.89 -27.23 0.73
C ARG A 65 3.01 -27.00 1.97
N LEU A 66 2.71 -25.75 2.29
CA LEU A 66 1.81 -25.39 3.38
C LEU A 66 0.37 -25.82 3.09
N ALA A 67 -0.14 -25.67 1.87
CA ALA A 67 -1.47 -26.14 1.46
C ALA A 67 -1.59 -27.68 1.51
N HIS A 68 -0.54 -28.40 1.08
CA HIS A 68 -0.48 -29.87 1.16
C HIS A 68 -0.33 -30.38 2.60
N ARG A 69 0.34 -29.64 3.49
CA ARG A 69 0.40 -29.93 4.94
C ARG A 69 -0.90 -29.54 5.65
N GLY A 70 -1.50 -28.43 5.25
CA GLY A 70 -2.78 -27.91 5.70
C GLY A 70 -3.92 -28.86 5.38
N SER A 71 -3.90 -29.60 4.26
CA SER A 71 -4.90 -30.61 3.93
C SER A 71 -4.77 -31.93 4.72
N ARG A 72 -3.68 -32.12 5.48
CA ARG A 72 -3.55 -33.20 6.49
C ARG A 72 -3.90 -32.73 7.92
N ARG A 73 -3.67 -31.46 8.26
CA ARG A 73 -4.09 -30.84 9.55
C ARG A 73 -5.53 -30.32 9.55
N ALA A 74 -6.07 -29.86 8.42
CA ALA A 74 -7.47 -29.44 8.28
C ALA A 74 -8.45 -30.62 8.39
N ARG A 75 -7.98 -31.85 8.16
CA ARG A 75 -8.74 -33.07 8.46
C ARG A 75 -8.58 -33.55 9.91
N ARG A 76 -7.69 -32.94 10.70
CA ARG A 76 -7.46 -33.27 12.11
C ARG A 76 -7.59 -31.99 12.95
N ALA A 77 -8.85 -31.65 13.24
CA ALA A 77 -9.28 -30.70 14.25
C ALA A 77 -8.81 -29.24 14.07
N VAL A 78 -9.57 -28.48 13.28
CA VAL A 78 -10.18 -27.29 13.90
C VAL A 78 -11.55 -27.78 14.35
N PRO A 79 -11.79 -27.97 15.67
CA PRO A 79 -13.17 -28.03 16.13
C PRO A 79 -13.80 -26.74 15.60
N SER A 80 -14.94 -26.84 14.94
CA SER A 80 -15.84 -25.71 14.76
C SER A 80 -16.42 -25.30 16.12
N SER A 81 -15.55 -25.07 17.11
CA SER A 81 -15.89 -24.60 18.44
C SER A 81 -16.05 -23.09 18.35
N ASP A 82 -17.29 -22.63 18.48
CA ASP A 82 -17.71 -21.36 19.05
C ASP A 82 -16.86 -20.14 18.69
N ARG A 83 -16.59 -19.93 17.41
CA ARG A 83 -16.34 -18.56 16.97
C ARG A 83 -17.70 -17.85 16.99
N GLY A 84 -18.00 -17.18 18.11
CA GLY A 84 -19.19 -16.34 18.29
C GLY A 84 -19.20 -15.07 17.43
N TRP A 85 -18.33 -14.99 16.45
CA TRP A 85 -18.26 -13.92 15.47
C TRP A 85 -18.12 -14.53 14.08
N THR A 86 -18.88 -13.98 13.16
CA THR A 86 -18.76 -14.23 11.73
C THR A 86 -17.79 -13.22 11.12
N ARG A 87 -17.33 -13.52 9.90
CA ARG A 87 -16.46 -12.59 9.16
C ARG A 87 -17.16 -11.24 8.96
N ASP A 88 -18.46 -11.27 8.72
CA ASP A 88 -19.24 -10.09 8.41
C ASP A 88 -19.42 -9.22 9.67
N ASP A 89 -19.58 -9.82 10.85
CA ASP A 89 -19.59 -9.10 12.14
C ASP A 89 -18.32 -8.26 12.34
N LEU A 90 -17.15 -8.79 11.97
CA LEU A 90 -15.88 -8.06 12.07
C LEU A 90 -15.79 -6.90 11.08
N TYR A 91 -16.36 -7.04 9.88
CA TYR A 91 -16.40 -5.96 8.90
C TYR A 91 -17.35 -4.85 9.34
N GLU A 92 -18.52 -5.21 9.87
CA GLU A 92 -19.49 -4.25 10.42
C GLU A 92 -18.91 -3.50 11.62
N GLU A 93 -18.30 -4.19 12.58
CA GLU A 93 -17.65 -3.55 13.73
C GLU A 93 -16.52 -2.60 13.28
N ARG A 94 -15.71 -3.03 12.30
CA ARG A 94 -14.63 -2.21 11.75
C ARG A 94 -15.17 -0.97 11.05
N ILE A 95 -16.19 -1.09 10.20
CA ILE A 95 -16.78 0.04 9.47
C ILE A 95 -17.48 1.00 10.44
N GLY A 96 -18.23 0.48 11.41
CA GLY A 96 -18.92 1.28 12.42
C GLY A 96 -17.98 2.09 13.32
N ARG A 97 -16.74 1.63 13.51
CA ARG A 97 -15.70 2.37 14.26
C ARG A 97 -15.26 3.67 13.56
N TRP A 98 -15.38 3.74 12.23
CA TRP A 98 -15.06 4.95 11.45
C TRP A 98 -16.25 5.88 11.23
N VAL A 99 -17.48 5.39 11.42
CA VAL A 99 -18.71 6.18 11.26
C VAL A 99 -19.08 6.94 12.54
N ARG A 100 -18.47 6.60 13.68
CA ARG A 100 -18.69 7.25 14.99
C ARG A 100 -17.60 8.23 15.43
N SER A 101 -16.72 8.65 14.52
CA SER A 101 -15.79 9.79 14.68
C SER A 101 -16.16 10.89 13.70
#